data_AF-A0A521PE19-F1
#
_entry.id   AF-A0A521PE19-F1
#
_cell.length_a   1.000
_cell.length_b   1.000
_cell.length_c   1.000
_cell.angle_alpha   90.00
_cell.angle_beta   90.00
_cell.angle_gamma   90.00
#
_symmetry.space_group_name_H-M   'P 1'
#
loop_
_entity.id
_entity.type
_entity.pdbx_description
1 polymer ?
#
loop_
_entity_poly.entity_id
_entity_poly.type
_entity_poly.pdbx_seq_one_letter_code
_entity_poly.pdbx_strand_id
1 'polypeptide(L)'
;MDQVAGLEQSAFATWLRESSWALFALLILHTLTMGAIVGLALASCARLLGLASAVPLPAFGRLTRVLGWALAAAAVSGLLLVAAYPAKALTNPLFYAKLAMAASAAAIAWNLQRWVFAANVATVPSWAPKLAALGAALWIATLAAGKFLAYTHKMLLVG
;
A
#
# COMPACT_ATOMS: atom_id res chain seq x y z
N MET A 1 23.31 -0.79 -17.02
CA MET A 1 22.67 0.54 -16.98
C MET A 1 21.79 0.80 -18.22
N ASP A 2 21.74 -0.14 -19.19
CA ASP A 2 21.07 0.08 -20.47
C ASP A 2 19.57 -0.30 -20.51
N GLN A 3 19.09 -1.13 -19.58
CA GLN A 3 17.67 -1.54 -19.58
C GLN A 3 16.71 -0.46 -19.07
N VAL A 4 17.20 0.51 -18.30
CA VAL A 4 16.38 1.58 -17.70
C VAL A 4 16.15 2.72 -18.72
N ALA A 5 17.15 3.00 -19.57
CA ALA A 5 17.07 4.01 -20.62
C ALA A 5 16.07 3.65 -21.74
N GLY A 6 15.93 2.36 -22.07
CA GLY A 6 14.97 1.88 -23.07
C GLY A 6 13.51 1.99 -22.64
N LEU A 7 13.23 1.96 -21.33
CA LEU A 7 11.87 2.16 -20.79
C LEU A 7 11.48 3.64 -20.76
N GLU A 8 12.43 4.54 -20.46
CA GLU A 8 12.20 5.99 -20.46
C GLU A 8 11.84 6.56 -21.84
N GLN A 9 12.35 5.94 -22.93
CA GLN A 9 12.04 6.33 -24.31
C GLN A 9 10.88 5.54 -24.94
N SER A 10 10.28 4.60 -24.21
CA SER A 10 9.16 3.83 -24.77
C SER A 10 7.97 4.75 -25.06
N ALA A 11 7.37 4.61 -26.25
CA ALA A 11 6.16 5.34 -26.64
C ALA A 11 5.03 5.17 -25.61
N PHE A 12 5.04 4.08 -24.85
CA PHE A 12 4.14 3.84 -23.73
C PHE A 12 4.38 4.79 -22.55
N ALA A 13 5.63 5.00 -22.11
CA ALA A 13 5.96 5.92 -21.02
C ALA A 13 5.69 7.39 -21.43
N THR A 14 5.94 7.75 -22.70
CA THR A 14 5.62 9.08 -23.23
C THR A 14 4.12 9.29 -23.36
N TRP A 15 3.36 8.32 -23.89
CA TRP A 15 1.89 8.37 -23.95
C TRP A 15 1.26 8.44 -22.57
N LEU A 16 1.79 7.71 -21.58
CA LEU A 16 1.32 7.78 -20.20
C LEU A 16 1.52 9.18 -19.60
N ARG A 17 2.64 9.84 -19.95
CA ARG A 17 3.02 11.18 -19.46
C ARG A 17 2.24 12.30 -20.14
N GLU A 18 1.97 12.16 -21.44
CA GLU A 18 1.25 13.14 -22.26
C GLU A 18 -0.28 13.01 -22.11
N SER A 19 -0.78 11.80 -21.88
CA SER A 19 -2.20 11.57 -21.65
C SER A 19 -2.57 11.88 -20.20
N SER A 20 -3.05 13.11 -19.97
CA SER A 20 -3.51 13.59 -18.66
C SER A 20 -4.56 12.65 -18.04
N TRP A 21 -5.35 11.98 -18.89
CA TRP A 21 -6.35 11.00 -18.49
C TRP A 21 -5.74 9.68 -17.97
N ALA A 22 -4.67 9.18 -18.59
CA ALA A 22 -4.02 7.94 -18.17
C ALA A 22 -3.38 8.08 -16.77
N LEU A 23 -2.66 9.19 -16.55
CA LEU A 23 -2.12 9.53 -15.23
C LEU A 23 -3.21 9.71 -14.18
N PHE A 24 -4.30 10.40 -14.53
CA PHE A 24 -5.43 10.60 -13.62
C PHE A 24 -6.13 9.29 -13.26
N ALA A 25 -6.39 8.43 -14.24
CA ALA A 25 -6.98 7.11 -14.04
C ALA A 25 -6.09 6.20 -13.18
N LEU A 26 -4.77 6.20 -13.42
CA LEU A 26 -3.80 5.47 -12.61
C LEU A 26 -3.77 5.96 -11.16
N LEU A 27 -3.84 7.28 -10.96
CA LEU A 27 -3.89 7.85 -9.62
C LEU A 27 -5.17 7.44 -8.89
N ILE A 28 -6.34 7.50 -9.55
CA ILE A 28 -7.60 7.03 -8.99
C ILE A 28 -7.51 5.56 -8.62
N LEU A 29 -7.05 4.71 -9.55
CA LEU A 29 -6.94 3.27 -9.33
C LEU A 29 -6.00 2.97 -8.15
N HIS A 30 -4.86 3.66 -8.08
CA HIS A 30 -3.90 3.51 -7.00
C HIS A 30 -4.49 3.94 -5.65
N THR A 31 -5.16 5.09 -5.59
CA THR A 31 -5.81 5.57 -4.36
C THR A 31 -6.94 4.66 -3.90
N LEU A 32 -7.78 4.18 -4.83
CA LEU A 32 -8.86 3.24 -4.51
C LEU A 32 -8.34 1.91 -3.97
N THR A 33 -7.33 1.33 -4.63
CA THR A 33 -6.74 0.06 -4.20
C THR A 33 -6.02 0.20 -2.86
N MET A 34 -5.27 1.28 -2.64
CA MET A 34 -4.67 1.58 -1.34
C MET A 34 -5.70 1.81 -0.24
N GLY A 35 -6.77 2.55 -0.53
CA GLY A 35 -7.87 2.76 0.42
C GLY A 35 -8.53 1.46 0.85
N ALA A 36 -8.77 0.54 -0.10
CA ALA A 36 -9.32 -0.78 0.18
C ALA A 36 -8.37 -1.63 1.04
N ILE A 37 -7.07 -1.65 0.73
CA ILE A 37 -6.05 -2.39 1.50
C ILE A 37 -5.98 -1.87 2.93
N VAL A 38 -5.84 -0.55 3.10
CA VAL A 38 -5.71 0.08 4.42
C VAL A 38 -6.97 -0.13 5.24
N GLY A 39 -8.15 0.10 4.67
CA GLY A 39 -9.42 -0.08 5.36
C GLY A 39 -9.61 -1.52 5.85
N LEU A 40 -9.31 -2.50 5.00
CA LEU A 40 -9.36 -3.91 5.37
C LEU A 40 -8.30 -4.29 6.42
N ALA A 41 -7.08 -3.80 6.27
CA ALA A 41 -6.01 -4.06 7.24
C ALA A 41 -6.38 -3.49 8.62
N LEU A 42 -6.87 -2.24 8.68
CA LEU A 42 -7.30 -1.62 9.92
C LEU A 42 -8.50 -2.33 10.55
N ALA A 43 -9.49 -2.76 9.74
CA ALA A 43 -10.61 -3.56 10.24
C ALA A 43 -10.14 -4.90 10.85
N SER A 44 -9.18 -5.55 10.20
CA SER A 44 -8.57 -6.79 10.69
C SER A 44 -7.78 -6.55 11.98
N CYS A 45 -7.03 -5.45 12.07
CA CYS A 45 -6.34 -5.06 13.29
C CYS A 45 -7.31 -4.74 14.42
N ALA A 46 -8.37 -3.98 14.16
CA ALA A 46 -9.42 -3.66 15.14
C ALA A 46 -10.10 -4.92 15.68
N ARG A 47 -10.29 -5.93 14.83
CA ARG A 47 -10.83 -7.23 15.24
C ARG A 47 -9.90 -7.98 16.21
N LEU A 48 -8.59 -7.92 15.98
CA LEU A 48 -7.58 -8.56 16.83
C LEU A 48 -7.31 -7.79 18.14
N LEU A 49 -7.52 -6.48 18.13
CA LEU A 49 -7.43 -5.62 19.30
C LEU A 49 -8.69 -5.65 20.18
N GLY A 50 -9.74 -6.36 19.75
CA GLY A 50 -11.00 -6.51 20.50
C GLY A 50 -12.04 -5.42 20.24
N LEU A 51 -11.73 -4.39 19.45
CA LEU A 51 -12.66 -3.30 19.13
C LEU A 51 -13.83 -3.75 18.23
N ALA A 52 -13.64 -4.80 17.43
CA ALA A 52 -14.65 -5.34 16.52
C ALA A 52 -15.01 -6.81 16.81
N SER A 53 -15.04 -7.21 18.09
CA SER A 53 -15.23 -8.60 18.53
C SER A 53 -16.52 -9.27 18.00
N ALA A 54 -17.55 -8.48 17.68
CA ALA A 54 -18.83 -8.93 17.12
C ALA A 54 -18.73 -9.50 15.70
N VAL A 55 -17.66 -9.21 14.93
CA VAL A 55 -17.51 -9.72 13.56
C VAL A 55 -16.89 -11.12 13.58
N PRO A 56 -17.50 -12.13 12.92
CA PRO A 56 -16.94 -13.49 12.88
C PRO A 56 -15.56 -13.53 12.19
N LEU A 57 -14.59 -14.20 12.80
CA LEU A 57 -13.25 -14.44 12.21
C LEU A 57 -13.30 -15.06 10.80
N PRO A 58 -14.20 -16.01 10.48
CA PRO A 58 -14.30 -16.61 9.14
C PRO A 58 -14.70 -15.63 8.03
N ALA A 59 -15.36 -14.51 8.37
CA ALA A 59 -15.71 -13.49 7.38
C ALA A 59 -14.45 -12.85 6.79
N PHE A 60 -13.38 -12.72 7.57
CA PHE A 60 -12.10 -12.19 7.11
C PHE A 60 -11.33 -13.20 6.25
N GLY A 61 -11.50 -14.51 6.45
CA GLY A 61 -10.80 -15.54 5.68
C GLY A 61 -11.00 -15.43 4.16
N ARG A 62 -12.20 -15.08 3.69
CA ARG A 62 -12.51 -14.85 2.26
C ARG A 62 -11.83 -13.60 1.68
N LEU A 63 -11.51 -12.63 2.54
CA LEU A 63 -10.87 -11.39 2.15
C LEU A 63 -9.36 -11.56 1.87
N THR A 64 -8.77 -12.74 2.15
CA THR A 64 -7.39 -13.10 1.75
C THR A 64 -7.14 -12.87 0.26
N ARG A 65 -8.02 -13.44 -0.58
CA ARG A 65 -7.87 -13.39 -2.04
C ARG A 65 -8.07 -11.97 -2.56
N VAL A 66 -9.04 -11.26 -2.00
CA VAL A 66 -9.31 -9.84 -2.32
C VAL A 66 -8.12 -8.96 -1.95
N LEU A 67 -7.55 -9.16 -0.76
CA LEU A 67 -6.37 -8.42 -0.30
C LEU A 67 -5.16 -8.68 -1.21
N GLY A 68 -4.95 -9.92 -1.66
CA GLY A 68 -3.90 -10.26 -2.62
C GLY A 68 -4.07 -9.56 -3.97
N TRP A 69 -5.27 -9.56 -4.53
CA TRP A 69 -5.56 -8.84 -5.78
C TRP A 69 -5.40 -7.33 -5.62
N ALA A 70 -5.88 -6.77 -4.50
CA ALA A 70 -5.73 -5.35 -4.22
C ALA A 70 -4.26 -4.96 -4.08
N LEU A 71 -3.46 -5.77 -3.38
CA LEU A 71 -2.02 -5.54 -3.20
C LEU A 71 -1.28 -5.60 -4.55
N ALA A 72 -1.61 -6.58 -5.41
CA ALA A 72 -1.06 -6.68 -6.75
C ALA A 72 -1.43 -5.45 -7.60
N ALA A 73 -2.70 -5.03 -7.60
CA ALA A 73 -3.15 -3.85 -8.32
C ALA A 73 -2.49 -2.56 -7.81
N ALA A 74 -2.29 -2.44 -6.50
CA ALA A 74 -1.61 -1.29 -5.89
C ALA A 74 -0.11 -1.26 -6.23
N ALA A 75 0.55 -2.43 -6.29
CA ALA A 75 1.94 -2.56 -6.70
C ALA A 75 2.11 -2.20 -8.19
N VAL A 76 1.26 -2.74 -9.08
CA VAL A 76 1.32 -2.46 -10.52
C VAL A 76 1.05 -0.98 -10.79
N SER A 77 -0.01 -0.41 -10.22
CA SER A 77 -0.32 1.01 -10.38
C SER A 77 0.78 1.91 -9.80
N GLY A 78 1.36 1.54 -8.65
CA GLY A 78 2.48 2.25 -8.06
C GLY A 78 3.74 2.22 -8.93
N LEU A 79 4.09 1.05 -9.49
CA LEU A 79 5.21 0.90 -10.42
C LEU A 79 5.01 1.71 -11.69
N LEU A 80 3.79 1.74 -12.24
CA LEU A 80 3.45 2.56 -13.40
C LEU A 80 3.56 4.06 -13.10
N LEU A 81 3.17 4.51 -11.91
CA LEU A 81 3.35 5.89 -11.48
C LEU A 81 4.83 6.27 -11.31
N VAL A 82 5.65 5.36 -10.78
CA VAL A 82 7.11 5.54 -10.72
C VAL A 82 7.72 5.59 -12.12
N ALA A 83 7.29 4.71 -13.02
CA ALA A 83 7.77 4.69 -14.41
C ALA A 83 7.35 5.95 -15.20
N ALA A 84 6.22 6.58 -14.86
CA ALA A 84 5.79 7.84 -15.46
C ALA A 84 6.64 9.04 -15.01
N TYR A 85 7.13 9.03 -13.76
CA TYR A 85 7.95 10.09 -13.17
C TYR A 85 9.12 9.55 -12.33
N PRO A 86 10.10 8.85 -12.96
CA PRO A 86 11.17 8.16 -12.25
C PRO A 86 12.07 9.13 -11.50
N ALA A 87 12.38 10.29 -12.10
CA ALA A 87 13.18 11.35 -11.47
C ALA A 87 12.53 11.94 -10.19
N LYS A 88 11.19 11.94 -10.07
CA LYS A 88 10.49 12.43 -8.86
C LYS A 88 10.41 11.39 -7.76
N ALA A 89 10.34 10.10 -8.12
CA ALA A 89 10.19 9.01 -7.17
C ALA A 89 11.54 8.53 -6.62
N LEU A 90 12.56 8.40 -7.48
CA LEU A 90 13.82 7.73 -7.13
C LEU A 90 14.85 8.66 -6.44
N THR A 91 14.65 9.97 -6.50
CA THR A 91 15.56 10.97 -5.90
C THR A 91 15.19 11.36 -4.46
N ASN A 92 13.98 11.02 -4.00
CA ASN A 92 13.51 11.43 -2.68
C ASN A 92 13.59 10.27 -1.66
N PRO A 93 14.43 10.36 -0.61
CA PRO A 93 14.54 9.33 0.43
C PRO A 93 13.21 8.98 1.10
N LEU A 94 12.27 9.95 1.19
CA LEU A 94 10.95 9.74 1.78
C LEU A 94 10.09 8.75 0.96
N PHE A 95 10.31 8.65 -0.35
CA PHE A 95 9.62 7.67 -1.17
C PHE A 95 9.99 6.24 -0.77
N TYR A 96 11.28 5.98 -0.54
CA TYR A 96 11.77 4.68 -0.08
C TYR A 96 11.29 4.35 1.33
N ALA A 97 11.29 5.33 2.24
CA ALA A 97 10.76 5.15 3.59
C ALA A 97 9.27 4.75 3.56
N LYS A 98 8.46 5.45 2.76
CA LYS A 98 7.05 5.12 2.55
C LYS A 98 6.87 3.72 1.99
N LEU A 99 7.68 3.34 1.00
CA LEU A 99 7.62 2.01 0.38
C LEU A 99 7.95 0.91 1.39
N ALA A 100 8.99 1.10 2.21
CA ALA A 100 9.40 0.16 3.25
C ALA A 100 8.33 0.00 4.34
N MET A 101 7.71 1.11 4.77
CA MET A 101 6.58 1.09 5.71
C MET A 101 5.39 0.33 5.13
N ALA A 102 5.01 0.62 3.89
CA ALA A 102 3.89 -0.04 3.20
C ALA A 102 4.12 -1.54 3.04
N ALA A 103 5.32 -1.93 2.60
CA ALA A 103 5.70 -3.33 2.43
C ALA A 103 5.69 -4.09 3.76
N SER A 104 6.22 -3.48 4.82
CA SER A 104 6.22 -4.05 6.17
C SER A 104 4.79 -4.21 6.70
N ALA A 105 3.94 -3.19 6.54
CA ALA A 105 2.54 -3.23 6.96
C ALA A 105 1.74 -4.31 6.20
N ALA A 106 1.96 -4.42 4.90
CA ALA A 106 1.35 -5.44 4.06
C ALA A 106 1.79 -6.86 4.45
N ALA A 107 3.08 -7.06 4.74
CA ALA A 107 3.62 -8.35 5.19
C ALA A 107 3.01 -8.77 6.54
N ILE A 108 2.87 -7.84 7.48
CA ILE A 108 2.20 -8.08 8.77
C ILE A 108 0.73 -8.47 8.54
N ALA A 109 0.00 -7.69 7.72
CA ALA A 109 -1.39 -7.98 7.42
C ALA A 109 -1.55 -9.36 6.75
N TRP A 110 -0.69 -9.70 5.80
CA TRP A 110 -0.68 -11.01 5.13
C TRP A 110 -0.42 -12.16 6.10
N ASN A 111 0.54 -12.00 7.02
CA ASN A 111 0.83 -13.01 8.02
C ASN A 111 -0.33 -13.21 9.00
N LEU A 112 -0.91 -12.12 9.51
CA LEU A 112 -2.10 -12.20 10.37
C LEU A 112 -3.25 -12.89 9.64
N GLN A 113 -3.45 -12.54 8.37
CA GLN A 113 -4.47 -13.15 7.52
C GLN A 113 -4.26 -14.65 7.35
N ARG A 114 -3.03 -15.08 7.05
CA ARG A 114 -2.70 -16.51 6.84
C ARG A 114 -2.78 -17.32 8.13
N TRP A 115 -2.22 -16.81 9.22
CA TRP A 115 -1.98 -17.58 10.45
C TRP A 115 -3.08 -17.43 11.50
N VAL A 116 -3.90 -16.39 11.43
CA VAL A 116 -4.98 -16.16 12.41
C VAL A 116 -6.34 -16.31 11.75
N PHE A 117 -6.59 -15.58 10.66
CA PHE A 117 -7.93 -15.54 10.07
C PHE A 117 -8.23 -16.75 9.16
N ALA A 118 -7.27 -17.17 8.32
CA ALA A 118 -7.45 -18.30 7.42
C ALA A 118 -7.27 -19.66 8.12
N ALA A 119 -6.44 -19.72 9.16
CA ALA A 119 -6.23 -20.92 9.97
C ALA A 119 -7.38 -21.22 10.95
N ASN A 120 -8.38 -20.33 11.04
CA ASN A 120 -9.56 -20.44 11.91
C ASN A 120 -9.21 -20.88 13.34
N VAL A 121 -8.18 -20.25 13.91
CA VAL A 121 -7.60 -20.66 15.19
C VAL A 121 -8.64 -20.50 16.30
N ALA A 122 -8.80 -21.53 17.15
CA ALA A 122 -9.77 -21.52 18.25
C ALA A 122 -9.50 -20.41 19.28
N THR A 123 -8.24 -20.01 19.43
CA THR A 123 -7.79 -18.93 20.31
C THR A 123 -6.82 -18.02 19.57
N VAL A 124 -6.98 -16.71 19.74
CA VAL A 124 -6.09 -15.73 19.12
C VAL A 124 -4.73 -15.78 19.83
N PRO A 125 -3.60 -15.98 19.11
CA PRO A 125 -2.28 -16.00 19.72
C PRO A 125 -1.92 -14.66 20.39
N SER A 126 -1.19 -14.70 21.50
CA SER A 126 -0.82 -13.50 22.29
C SER A 126 0.05 -12.49 21.52
N TRP A 127 0.73 -12.92 20.46
CA TRP A 127 1.50 -12.05 19.57
C TRP A 127 0.64 -11.29 18.55
N ALA A 128 -0.55 -11.81 18.21
CA ALA A 128 -1.37 -11.28 17.11
C ALA A 128 -1.88 -9.85 17.37
N PRO A 129 -2.35 -9.48 18.59
CA PRO A 129 -2.74 -8.10 18.88
C PRO A 129 -1.56 -7.11 18.81
N LYS A 130 -0.36 -7.53 19.23
CA LYS A 130 0.85 -6.67 19.16
C LYS A 130 1.24 -6.39 17.72
N LEU A 131 1.24 -7.42 16.87
CA LEU A 131 1.49 -7.30 15.44
C LEU A 131 0.39 -6.48 14.75
N ALA A 132 -0.87 -6.65 15.15
CA ALA A 132 -1.98 -5.83 14.65
C ALA A 132 -1.80 -4.35 14.97
N ALA A 133 -1.40 -4.00 16.19
CA ALA A 133 -1.10 -2.62 16.57
C ALA A 133 0.06 -2.03 15.75
N LEU A 134 1.15 -2.79 15.59
CA LEU A 134 2.29 -2.37 14.78
C LEU A 134 1.90 -2.18 13.30
N GLY A 135 1.15 -3.12 12.73
CA GLY A 135 0.66 -3.03 11.35
C GLY A 135 -0.25 -1.82 11.13
N ALA A 136 -1.14 -1.53 12.09
CA ALA A 136 -1.99 -0.35 12.04
C ALA A 136 -1.16 0.95 12.09
N ALA A 137 -0.19 1.03 13.00
CA ALA A 137 0.71 2.17 13.11
C ALA A 137 1.50 2.39 11.81
N LEU A 138 2.02 1.33 11.19
CA LEU A 138 2.74 1.42 9.93
C LEU A 138 1.85 1.87 8.76
N TRP A 139 0.60 1.43 8.70
CA TRP A 139 -0.35 1.92 7.69
C TRP A 139 -0.65 3.41 7.86
N ILE A 140 -0.87 3.86 9.10
CA ILE A 140 -1.06 5.28 9.41
C ILE A 140 0.18 6.10 9.04
N ALA A 141 1.37 5.61 9.40
CA ALA A 141 2.63 6.24 9.05
C ALA A 141 2.85 6.32 7.53
N THR A 142 2.47 5.27 6.78
CA THR A 142 2.54 5.24 5.31
C THR A 142 1.63 6.30 4.68
N LEU A 143 0.41 6.47 5.19
CA LEU A 143 -0.51 7.51 4.74
C LEU A 143 0.01 8.92 5.06
N ALA A 144 0.50 9.11 6.29
CA ALA A 144 1.09 10.38 6.72
C ALA A 144 2.32 10.74 5.86
N ALA A 145 3.24 9.80 5.64
CA ALA A 145 4.40 9.96 4.77
C ALA A 145 3.99 10.30 3.33
N GLY A 146 2.92 9.67 2.82
CA GLY A 146 2.35 9.99 1.52
C GLY A 146 1.89 11.44 1.41
N LYS A 147 1.24 11.98 2.45
CA LYS A 147 0.80 13.37 2.47
C LYS A 147 1.98 14.33 2.65
N PHE A 148 2.94 14.00 3.51
CA PHE A 148 4.17 14.79 3.70
C PHE A 148 4.98 14.91 2.41
N LEU A 149 5.08 13.84 1.62
CA LEU A 149 5.76 13.87 0.32
C LEU A 149 5.17 14.94 -0.63
N ALA A 150 3.84 15.14 -0.59
CA ALA A 150 3.17 16.18 -1.37
C ALA A 150 3.52 17.61 -0.89
N TYR A 151 3.80 17.79 0.40
CA TYR A 151 4.20 19.09 0.97
C TYR A 151 5.69 19.40 0.77
N THR A 152 6.58 18.42 0.95
CA THR A 152 8.03 18.63 0.75
C THR A 152 8.35 18.95 -0.71
N HIS A 153 7.60 18.38 -1.66
CA HIS A 153 7.73 18.74 -3.08
C HIS A 153 7.32 20.19 -3.39
N LYS A 154 6.37 20.77 -2.64
CA LYS A 154 6.05 22.21 -2.79
C LYS A 154 7.15 23.11 -2.27
N MET A 155 7.84 22.72 -1.20
CA MET A 155 8.96 23.51 -0.65
C MET A 155 10.18 23.52 -1.58
N LEU A 156 10.49 22.40 -2.25
CA LEU A 156 11.62 22.31 -3.19
C LEU A 156 11.41 23.06 -4.53
N LEU A 157 10.19 23.51 -4.83
CA LEU A 157 9.89 24.32 -6.02
C LEU A 157 9.78 25.83 -5.71
N VAL A 158 9.85 26.21 -4.44
CA VAL A 158 9.69 27.61 -3.97
C VAL A 158 11.01 28.17 -3.38
N GLY A 159 12.07 27.36 -3.35
CA GLY A 159 13.42 27.76 -2.94
C GLY A 159 14.34 28.00 -4.11
#